data_AF-A0A0F7S887-F1
#
_entry.id   AF-A0A0F7S887-F1
#
_cell.length_a   1.000
_cell.length_b   1.000
_cell.length_c   1.000
_cell.angle_alpha   90.00
_cell.angle_beta   90.00
_cell.angle_gamma   90.00
#
_symmetry.space_group_name_H-M   'P 1'
#
loop_
_entity.id
_entity.type
_entity.pdbx_description
1 polymer ?
#
loop_
_entity_poly.entity_id
_entity_poly.type
_entity_poly.pdbx_seq_one_letter_code
_entity_poly.pdbx_strand_id
1 'polypeptide(L)'
;MPYTGTTPLFAPGPNPRAPALPWRSDDFVAVDDRVRGGTSHSHTAIIQYPPNSRGELVFSGFLDTLTLGGAGFASQASNTAFPAKLNKDEFGGLRLVVRKQPNWQEPTPPSDGDVPGGGKGPVTSFVLEIKTEEPKRRPDGRRESVVVWEWSFTIPSADDEVRDARLNLALTNDDFWVFDSTWADFKPMYRGRPVDPDKAGEFKPQDTYEWSFMARSNFQAQSGPFALQLHSLNALPSQDRIETSHPHSRSTLPIERETHTESWVDEKSNHSFRAAFPPSAPVAGSRSTGEYYGFALFIFATLLWIGWIAWALIPDEVLQSIGVAWYPNRDWAFLLPAWSLFAVLAVYAVFIGLNARNTPELDEIVNVTDRAQNVLEVGWAEEKHLFEDRARLGYSLHDIYDLPPTYVSRQVHLE
;
A
#
# COMPACT_ATOMS: atom_id res chain seq x y z
N MET A 1 21.37 3.21 1.74
CA MET A 1 21.75 1.81 2.03
C MET A 1 21.36 0.96 0.82
N PRO A 2 22.17 0.00 0.35
CA PRO A 2 21.67 -0.97 -0.62
C PRO A 2 20.56 -1.78 0.06
N TYR A 3 19.39 -1.86 -0.57
CA TYR A 3 18.29 -2.69 -0.09
C TYR A 3 18.72 -4.16 -0.18
N THR A 4 19.19 -4.71 0.93
CA THR A 4 19.75 -6.06 1.02
C THR A 4 18.73 -7.09 0.51
N GLY A 5 19.20 -8.02 -0.32
CA GLY A 5 18.37 -9.07 -0.92
C GLY A 5 17.60 -8.67 -2.18
N THR A 6 17.59 -7.39 -2.60
CA THR A 6 16.98 -6.96 -3.86
C THR A 6 17.98 -6.97 -5.02
N THR A 7 17.49 -7.14 -6.25
CA THR A 7 18.30 -7.00 -7.46
C THR A 7 18.08 -5.62 -8.07
N PRO A 8 19.09 -4.74 -8.08
CA PRO A 8 18.89 -3.39 -8.58
C PRO A 8 18.76 -3.39 -10.12
N LEU A 9 17.72 -2.72 -10.64
CA LEU A 9 17.47 -2.57 -12.08
C LEU A 9 17.97 -1.23 -12.58
N PHE A 10 17.61 -0.16 -11.88
CA PHE A 10 18.11 1.20 -12.14
C PHE A 10 18.52 1.87 -10.85
N ALA A 11 19.66 2.56 -10.86
CA ALA A 11 20.22 3.19 -9.68
C ALA A 11 20.94 4.50 -10.02
N PRO A 12 21.16 5.38 -9.03
CA PRO A 12 21.88 6.62 -9.25
C PRO A 12 23.37 6.35 -9.46
N GLY A 13 23.99 7.06 -10.41
CA GLY A 13 25.42 6.94 -10.68
C GLY A 13 25.74 7.03 -12.16
N PRO A 14 27.02 7.12 -12.55
CA PRO A 14 27.39 6.87 -13.94
C PRO A 14 27.58 5.36 -14.16
N ASN A 15 27.99 4.62 -13.12
CA ASN A 15 28.39 3.22 -13.14
C ASN A 15 27.85 2.49 -11.90
N PRO A 16 26.53 2.23 -11.82
CA PRO A 16 25.98 1.39 -10.77
C PRO A 16 26.52 -0.05 -10.89
N ARG A 17 26.48 -0.80 -9.78
CA ARG A 17 26.93 -2.20 -9.78
C ARG A 17 25.97 -3.05 -10.60
N ALA A 18 26.51 -3.88 -11.48
CA ALA A 18 25.74 -4.84 -12.26
C ALA A 18 24.84 -5.70 -11.34
N PRO A 19 23.61 -6.03 -11.75
CA PRO A 19 23.05 -5.81 -13.09
C PRO A 19 22.47 -4.41 -13.33
N ALA A 20 22.46 -3.51 -12.35
CA ALA A 20 21.80 -2.22 -12.50
C ALA A 20 22.38 -1.36 -13.63
N LEU A 21 21.51 -0.59 -14.28
CA LEU A 21 21.87 0.45 -15.24
C LEU A 21 21.73 1.85 -14.60
N PRO A 22 22.54 2.83 -15.03
CA PRO A 22 22.37 4.21 -14.61
C PRO A 22 21.11 4.80 -15.23
N TRP A 23 20.49 5.76 -14.55
CA TRP A 23 19.43 6.57 -15.14
C TRP A 23 19.96 7.41 -16.32
N ARG A 24 19.22 7.42 -17.43
CA ARG A 24 19.47 8.29 -18.59
C ARG A 24 18.16 8.87 -19.07
N SER A 25 18.09 10.19 -19.24
CA SER A 25 16.90 10.85 -19.79
C SER A 25 16.65 10.46 -21.25
N ASP A 26 17.71 10.25 -22.02
CA ASP A 26 17.63 9.92 -23.45
C ASP A 26 17.04 8.54 -23.72
N ASP A 27 16.96 7.70 -22.68
CA ASP A 27 16.33 6.39 -22.75
C ASP A 27 14.79 6.49 -22.72
N PHE A 28 14.21 7.68 -22.51
CA PHE A 28 12.77 7.87 -22.42
C PHE A 28 12.20 8.71 -23.57
N VAL A 29 11.00 8.34 -24.00
CA VAL A 29 10.26 9.04 -25.05
C VAL A 29 8.85 9.37 -24.56
N ALA A 30 8.43 10.61 -24.81
CA ALA A 30 7.11 11.10 -24.44
C ALA A 30 6.00 10.38 -25.21
N VAL A 31 5.00 9.88 -24.47
CA VAL A 31 3.74 9.33 -24.97
C VAL A 31 2.61 10.03 -24.23
N ASP A 32 2.38 11.29 -24.58
CA ASP A 32 1.37 12.13 -23.93
C ASP A 32 0.07 12.21 -24.73
N ASP A 33 -0.98 12.75 -24.12
CA ASP A 33 -2.28 12.94 -24.77
C ASP A 33 -2.27 13.92 -25.97
N ARG A 34 -1.16 14.63 -26.22
CA ARG A 34 -0.90 15.40 -27.45
C ARG A 34 -1.14 14.60 -28.73
N VAL A 35 -0.92 13.28 -28.70
CA VAL A 35 -1.22 12.37 -29.83
C VAL A 35 -2.73 12.28 -30.16
N ARG A 36 -3.59 12.77 -29.26
CA ARG A 36 -5.05 12.89 -29.40
C ARG A 36 -5.52 14.35 -29.41
N GLY A 37 -4.59 15.31 -29.51
CA GLY A 37 -4.90 16.74 -29.44
C GLY A 37 -5.05 17.30 -28.03
N GLY A 38 -4.63 16.57 -26.98
CA GLY A 38 -4.53 17.10 -25.63
C GLY A 38 -3.34 18.05 -25.44
N THR A 39 -3.26 18.68 -24.26
CA THR A 39 -2.19 19.62 -23.90
C THR A 39 -1.30 19.12 -22.76
N SER A 40 -1.58 17.94 -22.21
CA SER A 40 -0.69 17.33 -21.22
C SER A 40 0.64 16.99 -21.88
N HIS A 41 1.72 17.21 -21.15
CA HIS A 41 3.05 16.91 -21.64
C HIS A 41 3.94 16.44 -20.50
N SER A 42 4.90 15.58 -20.84
CA SER A 42 5.93 15.15 -19.92
C SER A 42 7.32 15.21 -20.56
N HIS A 43 8.32 15.15 -19.70
CA HIS A 43 9.72 15.05 -20.05
C HIS A 43 10.49 14.38 -18.91
N THR A 44 11.72 13.98 -19.21
CA THR A 44 12.63 13.45 -18.21
C THR A 44 13.93 14.24 -18.19
N ALA A 45 14.51 14.38 -17.00
CA ALA A 45 15.82 14.99 -16.81
C ALA A 45 16.64 14.19 -15.79
N ILE A 46 17.95 14.43 -15.74
CA ILE A 46 18.84 13.86 -14.73
C ILE A 46 19.28 14.97 -13.76
N ILE A 47 18.95 14.81 -12.49
CA ILE A 47 19.50 15.67 -11.42
C ILE A 47 20.76 15.03 -10.90
N GLN A 48 21.87 15.76 -10.99
CA GLN A 48 23.14 15.35 -10.44
C GLN A 48 23.35 15.99 -9.06
N TYR A 49 23.81 15.18 -8.10
CA TYR A 49 24.25 15.67 -6.79
C TYR A 49 25.76 15.64 -6.72
N PRO A 50 26.43 16.60 -6.06
CA PRO A 50 27.84 16.48 -5.75
C PRO A 50 28.12 15.20 -4.93
N PRO A 51 29.08 14.35 -5.31
CA PRO A 51 29.90 14.44 -6.53
C PRO A 51 29.08 14.11 -7.78
N ASN A 52 29.22 14.92 -8.86
CA ASN A 52 28.47 14.90 -10.14
C ASN A 52 28.43 13.56 -10.91
N SER A 53 28.87 12.47 -10.28
CA SER A 53 28.67 11.10 -10.71
C SER A 53 27.26 10.60 -10.39
N ARG A 54 26.57 11.07 -9.33
CA ARG A 54 25.25 10.53 -8.95
C ARG A 54 24.09 11.28 -9.60
N GLY A 55 23.47 10.66 -10.60
CA GLY A 55 22.27 11.17 -11.28
C GLY A 55 20.99 10.44 -10.88
N GLU A 56 19.95 11.16 -10.49
CA GLU A 56 18.59 10.64 -10.29
C GLU A 56 17.69 11.06 -11.45
N LEU A 57 16.74 10.20 -11.85
CA LEU A 57 15.80 10.53 -12.91
C LEU A 57 14.67 11.39 -12.35
N VAL A 58 14.37 12.50 -13.01
CA VAL A 58 13.13 13.24 -12.78
C VAL A 58 12.18 12.95 -13.92
N PHE A 59 10.97 12.52 -13.59
CA PHE A 59 9.83 12.49 -14.48
C PHE A 59 8.92 13.67 -14.11
N SER A 60 8.79 14.65 -14.99
CA SER A 60 8.01 15.86 -14.73
C SER A 60 7.18 16.28 -15.93
N GLY A 61 6.30 17.24 -15.70
CA GLY A 61 5.47 17.82 -16.75
C GLY A 61 4.20 18.47 -16.23
N PHE A 62 3.27 18.71 -17.15
CA PHE A 62 1.98 19.30 -16.85
C PHE A 62 0.85 18.38 -17.28
N LEU A 63 -0.11 18.16 -16.38
CA LEU A 63 -1.29 17.36 -16.62
C LEU A 63 -2.51 18.27 -16.81
N ASP A 64 -3.07 18.29 -18.01
CA ASP A 64 -4.29 19.03 -18.33
C ASP A 64 -5.50 18.11 -18.41
N THR A 65 -6.62 18.55 -17.85
CA THR A 65 -7.88 17.82 -17.92
C THR A 65 -8.95 18.57 -18.71
N LEU A 66 -8.72 19.84 -19.04
CA LEU A 66 -9.72 20.69 -19.69
C LEU A 66 -9.86 20.36 -21.17
N THR A 67 -8.73 20.18 -21.87
CA THR A 67 -8.69 20.05 -23.34
C THR A 67 -9.47 18.84 -23.84
N LEU A 68 -9.39 17.72 -23.12
CA LEU A 68 -10.05 16.45 -23.50
C LEU A 68 -11.27 16.13 -22.62
N GLY A 69 -11.93 17.15 -22.04
CA GLY A 69 -13.20 16.97 -21.34
C GLY A 69 -13.11 16.10 -20.09
N GLY A 70 -12.04 16.27 -19.33
CA GLY A 70 -11.75 15.60 -18.06
C GLY A 70 -10.75 14.45 -18.15
N ALA A 71 -10.41 14.01 -19.36
CA ALA A 71 -9.33 13.07 -19.61
C ALA A 71 -8.00 13.82 -19.77
N GLY A 72 -6.91 13.23 -19.28
CA GLY A 72 -5.57 13.73 -19.48
C GLY A 72 -4.54 12.68 -19.09
N PHE A 73 -3.46 12.56 -19.85
CA PHE A 73 -2.32 11.73 -19.44
C PHE A 73 -1.01 12.25 -20.02
N ALA A 74 0.04 12.12 -19.23
CA ALA A 74 1.41 12.41 -19.61
C ALA A 74 2.28 11.21 -19.21
N SER A 75 3.07 10.68 -20.15
CA SER A 75 3.83 9.44 -19.92
C SER A 75 5.17 9.44 -20.63
N GLN A 76 6.15 8.78 -20.01
CA GLN A 76 7.49 8.57 -20.54
C GLN A 76 7.76 7.06 -20.65
N ALA A 77 7.83 6.57 -21.88
CA ALA A 77 8.14 5.17 -22.17
C ALA A 77 9.64 4.96 -22.33
N SER A 78 10.18 3.93 -21.70
CA SER A 78 11.59 3.61 -21.80
C SER A 78 11.88 2.80 -23.07
N ASN A 79 12.94 3.17 -23.77
CA ASN A 79 13.56 2.41 -24.86
C ASN A 79 14.56 1.37 -24.35
N THR A 80 14.90 1.39 -23.06
CA THR A 80 15.86 0.48 -22.44
C THR A 80 15.11 -0.59 -21.66
N ALA A 81 15.32 -1.86 -22.02
CA ALA A 81 14.74 -2.99 -21.29
C ALA A 81 15.32 -3.08 -19.86
N PHE A 82 14.60 -3.78 -18.97
CA PHE A 82 15.17 -4.12 -17.67
C PHE A 82 16.46 -4.93 -17.84
N PRO A 83 17.52 -4.64 -17.07
CA PRO A 83 18.79 -5.36 -17.23
C PRO A 83 18.78 -6.79 -16.68
N ALA A 84 17.70 -7.19 -16.00
CA ALA A 84 17.46 -8.55 -15.55
C ALA A 84 16.12 -9.04 -16.10
N LYS A 85 16.04 -10.33 -16.48
CA LYS A 85 14.77 -10.98 -16.81
C LYS A 85 13.99 -11.23 -15.54
N LEU A 86 12.82 -10.61 -15.43
CA LEU A 86 11.99 -10.65 -14.23
C LEU A 86 11.17 -11.95 -14.14
N ASN A 87 11.83 -13.10 -14.05
CA ASN A 87 11.18 -14.40 -13.88
C ASN A 87 10.42 -14.45 -12.55
N LYS A 88 9.16 -14.91 -12.58
CA LYS A 88 8.32 -15.01 -11.36
C LYS A 88 8.85 -15.99 -10.32
N ASP A 89 9.62 -16.99 -10.73
CA ASP A 89 10.24 -17.95 -9.81
C ASP A 89 11.36 -17.29 -8.98
N GLU A 90 12.02 -16.27 -9.53
CA GLU A 90 13.13 -15.57 -8.90
C GLU A 90 12.69 -14.30 -8.18
N PHE A 91 11.70 -13.60 -8.74
CA PHE A 91 11.26 -12.29 -8.30
C PHE A 91 9.78 -12.29 -7.94
N GLY A 92 9.41 -11.64 -6.84
CA GLY A 92 8.03 -11.48 -6.37
C GLY A 92 7.37 -10.16 -6.77
N GLY A 93 8.15 -9.18 -7.25
CA GLY A 93 7.65 -7.87 -7.64
C GLY A 93 8.74 -6.80 -7.74
N LEU A 94 8.37 -5.53 -7.57
CA LEU A 94 9.25 -4.37 -7.75
C LEU A 94 9.26 -3.45 -6.53
N ARG A 95 10.40 -2.83 -6.28
CA ARG A 95 10.61 -1.75 -5.30
C ARG A 95 10.99 -0.46 -6.01
N LEU A 96 10.18 0.57 -5.81
CA LEU A 96 10.42 1.92 -6.31
C LEU A 96 10.82 2.84 -5.15
N VAL A 97 11.91 3.57 -5.32
CA VAL A 97 12.42 4.52 -4.32
C VAL A 97 12.35 5.92 -4.89
N VAL A 98 11.58 6.78 -4.25
CA VAL A 98 11.23 8.12 -4.72
C VAL A 98 11.72 9.14 -3.69
N ARG A 99 12.35 10.23 -4.14
CA ARG A 99 12.75 11.33 -3.27
C ARG A 99 11.53 12.12 -2.80
N LYS A 100 11.44 12.42 -1.50
CA LYS A 100 10.31 13.16 -0.91
C LYS A 100 10.19 14.58 -1.44
N GLN A 101 11.33 15.28 -1.56
CA GLN A 101 11.40 16.65 -2.07
C GLN A 101 12.19 16.65 -3.38
N PRO A 102 11.51 16.66 -4.54
CA PRO A 102 12.21 16.71 -5.81
C PRO A 102 12.97 18.04 -5.93
N ASN A 103 14.24 17.99 -6.33
CA ASN A 103 15.03 19.19 -6.64
C ASN A 103 14.76 19.66 -8.09
N TRP A 104 13.49 19.76 -8.44
CA TRP A 104 13.00 20.13 -9.77
C TRP A 104 11.77 21.00 -9.63
N GLN A 105 11.73 22.10 -10.39
CA GLN A 105 10.57 22.97 -10.45
C GLN A 105 10.03 22.99 -11.88
N GLU A 106 8.83 22.45 -12.06
CA GLU A 106 8.17 22.41 -13.35
C GLU A 106 7.45 23.75 -13.63
N PRO A 107 7.66 24.38 -14.80
CA PRO A 107 6.95 25.59 -15.16
C PRO A 107 5.42 25.37 -15.18
N THR A 108 4.68 26.29 -14.57
CA THR A 108 3.21 26.25 -14.60
C THR A 108 2.71 27.19 -15.71
N PRO A 109 1.95 26.69 -16.69
CA PRO A 109 1.27 27.53 -17.67
C PRO A 109 0.32 28.53 -16.97
N PRO A 110 0.03 29.70 -17.58
CA PRO A 110 -1.01 30.58 -17.08
C PRO A 110 -2.34 29.83 -16.94
N SER A 111 -2.98 29.93 -15.77
CA SER A 111 -4.24 29.25 -15.48
C SER A 111 -5.26 30.21 -14.86
N ASP A 112 -6.51 30.12 -15.30
CA ASP A 112 -7.61 30.98 -14.85
C ASP A 112 -8.33 30.46 -13.59
N GLY A 113 -7.68 29.62 -12.77
CA GLY A 113 -8.27 29.02 -11.57
C GLY A 113 -7.25 28.49 -10.56
N ASP A 114 -7.76 28.13 -9.37
CA ASP A 114 -6.95 27.72 -8.20
C ASP A 114 -6.15 26.43 -8.42
N VAL A 115 -6.62 25.54 -9.30
CA VAL A 115 -5.94 24.31 -9.68
C VAL A 115 -5.60 24.36 -11.18
N PRO A 116 -4.32 24.60 -11.54
CA PRO A 116 -3.89 24.58 -12.94
C PRO A 116 -4.28 23.27 -13.63
N GLY A 117 -4.82 23.34 -14.85
CA GLY A 117 -5.26 22.16 -15.61
C GLY A 117 -6.65 21.61 -15.26
N GLY A 118 -7.38 22.26 -14.33
CA GLY A 118 -8.83 22.09 -14.14
C GLY A 118 -9.30 20.84 -13.39
N GLY A 119 -8.40 20.11 -12.74
CA GLY A 119 -8.71 18.97 -11.88
C GLY A 119 -9.12 19.38 -10.46
N LYS A 120 -9.42 18.38 -9.62
CA LYS A 120 -9.83 18.56 -8.21
C LYS A 120 -8.68 18.81 -7.24
N GLY A 121 -7.45 18.48 -7.63
CA GLY A 121 -6.27 18.60 -6.79
C GLY A 121 -4.97 18.45 -7.57
N PRO A 122 -3.81 18.60 -6.89
CA PRO A 122 -2.51 18.43 -7.50
C PRO A 122 -2.25 16.97 -7.89
N VAL A 123 -1.29 16.76 -8.78
CA VAL A 123 -0.85 15.41 -9.18
C VAL A 123 -0.04 14.76 -8.06
N THR A 124 -0.60 13.72 -7.46
CA THR A 124 0.06 12.91 -6.42
C THR A 124 0.09 11.41 -6.77
N SER A 125 -0.76 10.97 -7.70
CA SER A 125 -0.86 9.57 -8.10
C SER A 125 -0.18 9.33 -9.45
N PHE A 126 0.68 8.31 -9.48
CA PHE A 126 1.49 7.91 -10.62
C PHE A 126 1.28 6.43 -10.93
N VAL A 127 1.64 6.02 -12.13
CA VAL A 127 1.53 4.64 -12.59
C VAL A 127 2.85 4.19 -13.21
N LEU A 128 3.33 3.03 -12.79
CA LEU A 128 4.33 2.27 -13.53
C LEU A 128 3.60 1.28 -14.44
N GLU A 129 3.87 1.35 -15.74
CA GLU A 129 3.24 0.46 -16.73
C GLU A 129 4.26 -0.54 -17.27
N ILE A 130 3.82 -1.79 -17.49
CA ILE A 130 4.60 -2.83 -18.16
C ILE A 130 3.76 -3.44 -19.30
N LYS A 131 4.37 -3.53 -20.48
CA LYS A 131 3.82 -4.23 -21.65
C LYS A 131 4.63 -5.48 -21.88
N THR A 132 3.98 -6.64 -21.92
CA THR A 132 4.62 -7.95 -22.16
C THR A 132 4.43 -8.44 -23.59
N GLU A 133 3.79 -7.64 -24.44
CA GLU A 133 3.52 -7.96 -25.83
C GLU A 133 3.96 -6.81 -26.74
N GLU A 134 4.56 -7.14 -27.88
CA GLU A 134 4.90 -6.17 -28.90
C GLU A 134 3.62 -5.66 -29.59
N PRO A 135 3.37 -4.33 -29.61
CA PRO A 135 2.22 -3.79 -30.32
C PRO A 135 2.38 -3.93 -31.83
N LYS A 136 1.43 -4.63 -32.47
CA LYS A 136 1.35 -4.72 -33.93
C LYS A 136 1.27 -3.34 -34.55
N ARG A 137 1.87 -3.17 -35.73
CA ARG A 137 1.74 -1.95 -36.52
C ARG A 137 0.64 -2.11 -37.55
N ARG A 138 -0.22 -1.10 -37.62
CA ARG A 138 -1.24 -0.98 -38.67
C ARG A 138 -0.59 -0.61 -40.00
N PRO A 139 -1.31 -0.79 -41.14
CA PRO A 139 -0.85 -0.32 -42.44
C PRO A 139 -0.54 1.19 -42.51
N ASP A 140 -1.16 1.99 -41.64
CA ASP A 140 -0.91 3.44 -41.51
C ASP A 140 0.34 3.79 -40.68
N GLY A 141 1.09 2.78 -40.22
CA GLY A 141 2.28 2.93 -39.39
C GLY A 141 2.00 3.13 -37.89
N ARG A 142 0.74 3.30 -37.47
CA ARG A 142 0.39 3.47 -36.06
C ARG A 142 0.47 2.15 -35.31
N ARG A 143 0.97 2.19 -34.06
CA ARG A 143 0.96 1.04 -33.14
C ARG A 143 -0.46 0.77 -32.68
N GLU A 144 -0.85 -0.50 -32.68
CA GLU A 144 -2.08 -0.96 -32.05
C GLU A 144 -1.98 -0.88 -30.52
N SER A 145 -3.12 -0.91 -29.84
CA SER A 145 -3.13 -0.99 -28.39
C SER A 145 -2.97 -2.45 -27.98
N VAL A 146 -2.18 -2.71 -26.94
CA VAL A 146 -2.04 -4.01 -26.28
C VAL A 146 -2.54 -3.91 -24.85
N VAL A 147 -2.64 -5.04 -24.15
CA VAL A 147 -2.86 -5.04 -22.70
C VAL A 147 -1.64 -4.44 -22.02
N VAL A 148 -1.88 -3.53 -21.09
CA VAL A 148 -0.88 -2.86 -20.28
C VAL A 148 -1.10 -3.24 -18.83
N TRP A 149 -0.06 -3.68 -18.15
CA TRP A 149 -0.10 -4.03 -16.73
C TRP A 149 0.30 -2.81 -15.91
N GLU A 150 -0.65 -2.27 -15.15
CA GLU A 150 -0.49 -1.00 -14.44
C GLU A 150 -0.34 -1.22 -12.93
N TRP A 151 0.74 -0.70 -12.35
CA TRP A 151 0.91 -0.54 -10.91
C TRP A 151 0.80 0.94 -10.54
N SER A 152 -0.30 1.33 -9.90
CA SER A 152 -0.51 2.69 -9.40
C SER A 152 0.06 2.87 -8.00
N PHE A 153 0.64 4.03 -7.72
CA PHE A 153 1.08 4.42 -6.38
C PHE A 153 0.86 5.92 -6.17
N THR A 154 0.60 6.31 -4.93
CA THR A 154 0.34 7.70 -4.55
C THR A 154 1.40 8.23 -3.60
N ILE A 155 1.95 9.40 -3.93
CA ILE A 155 2.87 10.15 -3.06
C ILE A 155 2.07 10.76 -1.92
N PRO A 156 2.41 10.49 -0.65
CA PRO A 156 1.69 11.05 0.49
C PRO A 156 1.72 12.59 0.48
N SER A 157 0.55 13.22 0.59
CA SER A 157 0.44 14.65 0.91
C SER A 157 0.41 14.87 2.43
N ALA A 158 0.76 16.07 2.89
CA ALA A 158 0.74 16.42 4.32
C ALA A 158 -0.66 16.31 4.94
N ASP A 159 -1.70 16.45 4.11
CA ASP A 159 -3.10 16.39 4.50
C ASP A 159 -3.75 15.00 4.31
N ASP A 160 -3.00 14.01 3.82
CA ASP A 160 -3.55 12.67 3.56
C ASP A 160 -3.53 11.80 4.84
N GLU A 161 -4.71 11.56 5.41
CA GLU A 161 -4.90 10.58 6.50
C GLU A 161 -4.67 9.14 6.02
N VAL A 162 -4.90 8.86 4.73
CA VAL A 162 -4.78 7.53 4.13
C VAL A 162 -3.52 7.44 3.29
N ARG A 163 -2.59 6.58 3.71
CA ARG A 163 -1.35 6.30 2.98
C ARG A 163 -1.56 5.15 1.99
N ASP A 164 -0.82 5.18 0.89
CA ASP A 164 -0.81 4.10 -0.09
C ASP A 164 -0.42 2.76 0.56
N ALA A 165 -1.18 1.69 0.30
CA ALA A 165 -0.95 0.38 0.89
C ALA A 165 0.41 -0.24 0.49
N ARG A 166 0.99 0.20 -0.64
CA ARG A 166 2.32 -0.22 -1.11
C ARG A 166 3.46 0.57 -0.46
N LEU A 167 3.15 1.60 0.33
CA LEU A 167 4.18 2.39 1.01
C LEU A 167 4.84 1.56 2.12
N ASN A 168 6.11 1.21 1.92
CA ASN A 168 6.91 0.51 2.91
C ASN A 168 7.42 1.52 3.96
N LEU A 169 6.66 1.64 5.05
CA LEU A 169 6.98 2.55 6.16
C LEU A 169 8.29 2.20 6.88
N ALA A 170 8.66 0.91 6.92
CA ALA A 170 9.88 0.47 7.59
C ALA A 170 11.16 0.89 6.84
N LEU A 171 11.07 1.06 5.52
CA LEU A 171 12.21 1.45 4.68
C LEU A 171 12.17 2.90 4.22
N THR A 172 11.02 3.55 4.34
CA THR A 172 10.85 4.99 4.16
C THR A 172 11.67 5.73 5.22
N ASN A 173 12.35 6.80 4.82
CA ASN A 173 13.16 7.64 5.71
C ASN A 173 12.98 9.12 5.38
N ASP A 174 13.79 10.01 5.95
CA ASP A 174 13.64 11.46 5.78
C ASP A 174 13.82 11.93 4.33
N ASP A 175 14.62 11.23 3.54
CA ASP A 175 14.91 11.61 2.16
C ASP A 175 13.99 10.92 1.13
N PHE A 176 13.54 9.70 1.43
CA PHE A 176 12.91 8.82 0.44
C PHE A 176 11.60 8.19 0.92
N TRP A 177 10.61 8.18 0.02
CA TRP A 177 9.49 7.24 0.04
C TRP A 177 9.92 5.92 -0.63
N VAL A 178 9.57 4.80 -0.01
CA VAL A 178 9.85 3.46 -0.56
C VAL A 178 8.53 2.74 -0.80
N PHE A 179 8.29 2.31 -2.04
CA PHE A 179 7.09 1.57 -2.42
C PHE A 179 7.46 0.16 -2.86
N ASP A 180 6.78 -0.84 -2.28
CA ASP A 180 6.91 -2.24 -2.65
C ASP A 180 5.63 -2.73 -3.30
N SER A 181 5.77 -3.41 -4.43
CA SER A 181 4.67 -3.99 -5.17
C SER A 181 4.94 -5.45 -5.49
N THR A 182 3.89 -6.25 -5.46
CA THR A 182 3.89 -7.64 -5.89
C THR A 182 3.41 -7.75 -7.33
N TRP A 183 3.65 -8.87 -8.01
CA TRP A 183 3.06 -9.08 -9.33
C TRP A 183 1.53 -9.04 -9.36
N ALA A 184 0.86 -9.26 -8.22
CA ALA A 184 -0.60 -9.17 -8.12
C ALA A 184 -1.12 -7.72 -8.09
N ASP A 185 -0.27 -6.74 -7.78
CA ASP A 185 -0.62 -5.32 -7.80
C ASP A 185 -0.74 -4.75 -9.21
N PHE A 186 -0.12 -5.40 -10.19
CA PHE A 186 -0.21 -5.03 -11.59
C PHE A 186 -1.57 -5.44 -12.15
N LYS A 187 -2.42 -4.45 -12.46
CA LYS A 187 -3.76 -4.69 -12.99
C LYS A 187 -3.78 -4.55 -14.52
N PRO A 188 -4.44 -5.46 -15.24
CA PRO A 188 -4.48 -5.41 -16.69
C PRO A 188 -5.45 -4.34 -17.19
N MET A 189 -4.97 -3.50 -18.09
CA MET A 189 -5.67 -2.35 -18.63
C MET A 189 -5.58 -2.35 -20.15
N TYR A 190 -6.67 -2.00 -20.83
CA TYR A 190 -6.70 -1.85 -22.28
C TYR A 190 -7.30 -0.49 -22.61
N ARG A 191 -6.48 0.38 -23.22
CA ARG A 191 -6.86 1.77 -23.54
C ARG A 191 -7.40 2.53 -22.33
N GLY A 192 -6.77 2.35 -21.16
CA GLY A 192 -7.15 3.02 -19.91
C GLY A 192 -8.40 2.46 -19.24
N ARG A 193 -8.89 1.28 -19.66
CA ARG A 193 -10.02 0.59 -19.03
C ARG A 193 -9.57 -0.75 -18.43
N PRO A 194 -10.07 -1.13 -17.23
CA PRO A 194 -9.82 -2.44 -16.66
C PRO A 194 -10.24 -3.57 -17.60
N VAL A 195 -9.40 -4.60 -17.69
CA VAL A 195 -9.67 -5.84 -18.43
C VAL A 195 -9.95 -6.94 -17.41
N ASP A 196 -10.91 -7.81 -17.73
CA ASP A 196 -11.14 -9.02 -16.94
C ASP A 196 -9.88 -9.90 -16.94
N PRO A 197 -9.35 -10.34 -15.78
CA PRO A 197 -8.14 -11.18 -15.71
C PRO A 197 -8.19 -12.41 -16.63
N ASP A 198 -9.36 -13.03 -16.79
CA ASP A 198 -9.54 -14.21 -17.64
C ASP A 198 -9.33 -13.91 -19.14
N LYS A 199 -9.52 -12.65 -19.53
CA LYS A 199 -9.35 -12.17 -20.92
C LYS A 199 -8.01 -11.48 -21.15
N ALA A 200 -7.40 -10.95 -20.09
CA ALA A 200 -6.12 -10.25 -20.17
C ALA A 200 -4.94 -11.19 -20.47
N GLY A 201 -5.12 -12.49 -20.20
CA GLY A 201 -4.05 -13.46 -20.24
C GLY A 201 -3.18 -13.41 -19.00
N GLU A 202 -2.08 -14.16 -19.02
CA GLU A 202 -1.14 -14.20 -17.90
C GLU A 202 -0.15 -13.03 -17.98
N PHE A 203 0.05 -12.31 -16.86
CA PHE A 203 1.13 -11.33 -16.76
C PHE A 203 2.48 -12.04 -16.78
N LYS A 204 3.36 -11.73 -17.73
CA LYS A 204 4.70 -12.36 -17.87
C LYS A 204 5.80 -11.31 -17.77
N PRO A 205 6.18 -10.86 -16.55
CA PRO A 205 7.16 -9.78 -16.38
C PRO A 205 8.54 -10.09 -16.99
N GLN A 206 8.91 -11.36 -17.14
CA GLN A 206 10.11 -11.79 -17.85
C GLN A 206 10.12 -11.46 -19.35
N ASP A 207 8.94 -11.29 -19.94
CA ASP A 207 8.73 -10.96 -21.35
C ASP A 207 8.45 -9.45 -21.55
N THR A 208 8.91 -8.61 -20.61
CA THR A 208 8.74 -7.15 -20.71
C THR A 208 9.31 -6.63 -22.03
N TYR A 209 8.42 -6.12 -22.87
CA TYR A 209 8.74 -5.48 -24.15
C TYR A 209 9.00 -3.98 -23.97
N GLU A 210 8.15 -3.31 -23.18
CA GLU A 210 8.24 -1.85 -22.92
C GLU A 210 7.71 -1.56 -21.52
N TRP A 211 8.26 -0.55 -20.85
CA TRP A 211 7.78 -0.07 -19.56
C TRP A 211 7.79 1.45 -19.53
N SER A 212 6.92 2.06 -18.72
CA SER A 212 6.77 3.52 -18.67
C SER A 212 6.37 4.03 -17.28
N PHE A 213 6.59 5.33 -17.06
CA PHE A 213 5.94 6.08 -16.00
C PHE A 213 4.82 6.93 -16.59
N MET A 214 3.71 7.08 -15.86
CA MET A 214 2.57 7.89 -16.28
C MET A 214 1.99 8.70 -15.11
N ALA A 215 1.66 9.95 -15.39
CA ALA A 215 0.70 10.74 -14.63
C ALA A 215 -0.63 10.76 -15.40
N ARG A 216 -1.74 10.42 -14.75
CA ARG A 216 -3.07 10.32 -15.38
C ARG A 216 -4.09 11.14 -14.60
N SER A 217 -5.03 11.80 -15.27
CA SER A 217 -6.00 12.68 -14.61
C SER A 217 -6.96 11.98 -13.66
N ASN A 218 -7.14 10.66 -13.82
CA ASN A 218 -8.11 9.85 -13.08
C ASN A 218 -9.51 10.47 -13.11
N PHE A 219 -9.96 10.92 -14.29
CA PHE A 219 -11.25 11.58 -14.51
C PHE A 219 -11.39 12.87 -13.68
N GLN A 220 -10.48 13.82 -13.90
CA GLN A 220 -10.39 15.11 -13.20
C GLN A 220 -10.04 15.05 -11.72
N ALA A 221 -9.62 13.90 -11.17
CA ALA A 221 -9.19 13.85 -9.78
C ALA A 221 -7.91 14.67 -9.54
N GLN A 222 -7.00 14.71 -10.52
CA GLN A 222 -5.74 15.45 -10.42
C GLN A 222 -5.36 16.18 -11.72
N SER A 223 -4.70 17.33 -11.58
CA SER A 223 -4.15 18.12 -12.69
C SER A 223 -3.00 19.02 -12.22
N GLY A 224 -2.37 19.70 -13.18
CA GLY A 224 -1.37 20.73 -12.91
C GLY A 224 0.07 20.24 -13.09
N PRO A 225 1.05 21.02 -12.63
CA PRO A 225 2.46 20.64 -12.70
C PRO A 225 2.75 19.45 -11.79
N PHE A 226 3.65 18.58 -12.20
CA PHE A 226 4.11 17.44 -11.41
C PHE A 226 5.60 17.19 -11.59
N ALA A 227 6.23 16.65 -10.55
CA ALA A 227 7.61 16.19 -10.59
C ALA A 227 7.77 14.97 -9.68
N LEU A 228 8.27 13.87 -10.24
CA LEU A 228 8.57 12.63 -9.56
C LEU A 228 10.07 12.35 -9.71
N GLN A 229 10.82 12.45 -8.62
CA GLN A 229 12.25 12.20 -8.63
C GLN A 229 12.56 10.77 -8.14
N LEU A 230 13.04 9.94 -9.05
CA LEU A 230 13.31 8.53 -8.85
C LEU A 230 14.76 8.31 -8.47
N HIS A 231 14.95 7.73 -7.29
CA HIS A 231 16.26 7.32 -6.82
C HIS A 231 16.66 5.97 -7.43
N SER A 232 15.85 4.94 -7.24
CA SER A 232 16.16 3.60 -7.74
C SER A 232 14.91 2.75 -8.01
N LEU A 233 15.06 1.79 -8.91
CA LEU A 233 14.09 0.74 -9.20
C LEU A 233 14.78 -0.62 -9.02
N ASN A 234 14.20 -1.50 -8.21
CA ASN A 234 14.79 -2.79 -7.85
C ASN A 234 13.75 -3.90 -8.02
N ALA A 235 14.21 -5.10 -8.38
CA ALA A 235 13.40 -6.31 -8.35
C ALA A 235 13.47 -6.95 -6.95
N LEU A 236 12.29 -7.28 -6.41
CA LEU A 236 12.15 -7.95 -5.12
C LEU A 236 12.25 -9.47 -5.31
N PRO A 237 12.98 -10.20 -4.45
CA PRO A 237 13.07 -11.66 -4.54
C PRO A 237 11.70 -12.31 -4.27
N SER A 238 11.46 -13.50 -4.86
CA SER A 238 10.28 -14.31 -4.54
C SER A 238 10.32 -14.80 -3.07
N GLN A 239 9.15 -14.93 -2.43
CA GLN A 239 9.02 -15.36 -1.02
C GLN A 239 9.68 -16.72 -0.77
N ASP A 240 9.54 -17.68 -1.70
CA ASP A 240 10.17 -19.01 -1.63
C ASP A 240 11.70 -18.95 -1.53
N ARG A 241 12.29 -17.86 -2.04
CA ARG A 241 13.74 -17.64 -2.00
C ARG A 241 14.22 -17.06 -0.67
N ILE A 242 13.36 -16.30 0.02
CA ILE A 242 13.64 -15.80 1.37
C ILE A 242 13.82 -17.01 2.31
N GLU A 243 12.94 -17.99 2.20
CA GLU A 243 12.98 -19.23 3.00
C GLU A 243 14.21 -20.11 2.68
N THR A 244 14.59 -20.24 1.41
CA THR A 244 15.76 -21.05 1.01
C THR A 244 17.10 -20.38 1.27
N SER A 245 17.14 -19.05 1.44
CA SER A 245 18.36 -18.29 1.77
C SER A 245 18.76 -18.35 3.26
N HIS A 246 17.95 -18.99 4.11
CA HIS A 246 18.30 -19.34 5.49
C HIS A 246 18.64 -20.83 5.68
N PRO A 247 19.75 -21.39 5.16
CA PRO A 247 20.20 -22.72 5.54
C PRO A 247 21.33 -22.64 6.57
N HIS A 248 21.00 -22.79 7.86
CA HIS A 248 21.72 -23.53 8.92
C HIS A 248 21.43 -22.94 10.30
N SER A 249 20.40 -23.49 10.95
CA SER A 249 20.51 -24.05 12.30
C SER A 249 19.26 -24.90 12.55
N ARG A 250 19.43 -26.21 12.44
CA ARG A 250 18.45 -27.21 12.85
C ARG A 250 18.39 -27.23 14.38
N SER A 251 17.18 -27.21 14.94
CA SER A 251 16.82 -28.19 15.97
C SER A 251 15.31 -28.45 15.94
N THR A 252 14.98 -29.70 15.69
CA THR A 252 13.66 -30.32 15.69
C THR A 252 13.08 -30.42 17.09
N LEU A 253 11.77 -30.17 17.26
CA LEU A 253 10.79 -31.01 17.98
C LEU A 253 9.35 -30.53 17.64
N PRO A 254 8.32 -31.41 17.70
CA PRO A 254 7.03 -31.21 17.04
C PRO A 254 6.05 -30.43 17.92
N ILE A 255 5.39 -29.42 17.36
CA ILE A 255 4.29 -28.70 18.04
C ILE A 255 2.96 -29.15 17.45
N GLU A 256 2.17 -29.73 18.36
CA GLU A 256 0.81 -30.22 18.22
C GLU A 256 -0.15 -29.07 17.83
N ARG A 257 -1.01 -29.33 16.82
CA ARG A 257 -2.03 -28.38 16.37
C ARG A 257 -3.24 -28.47 17.30
N GLU A 258 -3.46 -27.44 18.11
CA GLU A 258 -4.77 -27.19 18.69
C GLU A 258 -5.57 -26.22 17.79
N THR A 259 -6.66 -26.74 17.26
CA THR A 259 -7.73 -26.03 16.57
C THR A 259 -8.56 -25.22 17.56
N HIS A 260 -8.64 -23.91 17.41
CA HIS A 260 -9.67 -23.10 18.05
C HIS A 260 -10.47 -22.32 17.00
N THR A 261 -11.77 -22.58 17.02
CA THR A 261 -12.86 -22.05 16.20
C THR A 261 -13.08 -20.55 16.43
N GLU A 262 -13.11 -19.76 15.36
CA GLU A 262 -13.62 -18.38 15.37
C GLU A 262 -15.15 -18.36 15.31
N SER A 263 -15.77 -17.55 16.17
CA SER A 263 -17.20 -17.25 16.16
C SER A 263 -17.43 -15.77 15.85
N TRP A 264 -18.26 -15.54 14.83
CA TRP A 264 -18.76 -14.28 14.30
C TRP A 264 -19.53 -13.40 15.31
N VAL A 265 -19.21 -12.10 15.38
CA VAL A 265 -20.16 -10.97 15.49
C VAL A 265 -19.53 -9.72 14.84
N ASP A 266 -20.15 -9.21 13.78
CA ASP A 266 -19.85 -7.95 13.08
C ASP A 266 -20.50 -6.76 13.81
N GLU A 267 -19.80 -5.61 13.88
CA GLU A 267 -20.45 -4.28 13.92
C GLU A 267 -19.60 -3.26 13.16
N LYS A 268 -20.30 -2.52 12.29
CA LYS A 268 -19.80 -1.58 11.30
C LYS A 268 -19.25 -0.30 11.93
N SER A 269 -17.97 -0.03 11.71
CA SER A 269 -17.43 1.32 11.44
C SER A 269 -15.94 1.22 11.12
N ASN A 270 -15.51 1.85 10.02
CA ASN A 270 -14.12 2.06 9.59
C ASN A 270 -13.39 0.81 9.06
N HIS A 271 -13.34 0.67 7.74
CA HIS A 271 -12.56 -0.38 7.08
C HIS A 271 -11.05 -0.05 7.08
N SER A 272 -10.40 -0.36 8.21
CA SER A 272 -8.97 -0.66 8.30
C SER A 272 -8.82 -2.18 8.37
N PHE A 273 -8.21 -2.80 7.36
CA PHE A 273 -7.94 -4.24 7.38
C PHE A 273 -6.42 -4.48 7.42
N ARG A 274 -5.93 -4.82 8.61
CA ARG A 274 -4.68 -5.59 8.79
C ARG A 274 -4.94 -7.00 8.25
N ALA A 275 -4.13 -7.47 7.31
CA ALA A 275 -4.07 -8.88 6.96
C ALA A 275 -2.81 -9.51 7.56
N ALA A 276 -3.00 -10.40 8.53
CA ALA A 276 -2.10 -11.51 8.78
C ALA A 276 -2.59 -12.71 7.94
N PHE A 277 -1.65 -13.44 7.33
CA PHE A 277 -1.89 -14.56 6.41
C PHE A 277 -2.41 -15.83 7.11
N PRO A 278 -3.27 -16.62 6.45
CA PRO A 278 -3.24 -18.09 6.54
C PRO A 278 -2.97 -18.75 5.16
N PRO A 279 -2.58 -20.05 5.12
CA PRO A 279 -1.97 -20.66 3.94
C PRO A 279 -2.97 -21.19 2.91
N SER A 280 -2.59 -21.01 1.64
CA SER A 280 -2.90 -21.77 0.42
C SER A 280 -4.12 -22.73 0.36
N ALA A 281 -5.16 -22.35 -0.40
CA ALA A 281 -5.82 -23.15 -1.46
C ALA A 281 -6.81 -22.26 -2.29
N PRO A 282 -7.33 -22.70 -3.46
CA PRO A 282 -7.10 -22.06 -4.76
C PRO A 282 -8.19 -21.07 -5.24
N VAL A 283 -7.74 -20.15 -6.10
CA VAL A 283 -8.42 -19.45 -7.21
C VAL A 283 -9.97 -19.42 -7.16
N ALA A 284 -10.50 -18.29 -6.70
CA ALA A 284 -11.80 -17.77 -7.12
C ALA A 284 -11.68 -16.25 -7.28
N GLY A 285 -11.93 -15.76 -8.50
CA GLY A 285 -11.79 -14.34 -8.84
C GLY A 285 -12.70 -13.46 -7.99
N SER A 286 -12.10 -12.63 -7.13
CA SER A 286 -12.83 -11.60 -6.41
C SER A 286 -13.01 -10.39 -7.33
N ARG A 287 -14.10 -10.40 -8.10
CA ARG A 287 -14.77 -9.14 -8.45
C ARG A 287 -15.15 -8.45 -7.14
N SER A 288 -15.22 -7.12 -7.14
CA SER A 288 -15.86 -6.35 -6.06
C SER A 288 -17.35 -6.76 -6.00
N THR A 289 -17.65 -7.88 -5.36
CA THR A 289 -19.02 -8.34 -5.13
C THR A 289 -19.67 -7.52 -4.02
N GLY A 290 -18.85 -6.91 -3.15
CA GLY A 290 -19.27 -6.10 -2.01
C GLY A 290 -20.12 -4.88 -2.38
N GLU A 291 -19.85 -4.22 -3.51
CA GLU A 291 -20.62 -3.03 -3.92
C GLU A 291 -22.06 -3.37 -4.32
N TYR A 292 -22.27 -4.48 -5.02
CA TYR A 292 -23.62 -4.93 -5.40
C TYR A 292 -24.40 -5.46 -4.19
N TYR A 293 -23.74 -6.17 -3.26
CA TYR A 293 -24.39 -6.62 -2.04
C TYR A 293 -24.73 -5.47 -1.10
N GLY A 294 -23.86 -4.47 -0.99
CA GLY A 294 -24.13 -3.26 -0.21
C GLY A 294 -25.33 -2.48 -0.75
N PHE A 295 -25.38 -2.28 -2.07
CA PHE A 295 -26.53 -1.66 -2.72
C PHE A 295 -27.82 -2.49 -2.57
N ALA A 296 -27.76 -3.81 -2.77
CA ALA A 296 -28.91 -4.70 -2.60
C ALA A 296 -29.42 -4.71 -1.15
N LEU A 297 -28.52 -4.76 -0.17
CA LEU A 297 -28.86 -4.71 1.25
C LEU A 297 -29.47 -3.36 1.62
N PHE A 298 -28.96 -2.25 1.06
CA PHE A 298 -29.53 -0.92 1.26
C PHE A 298 -30.98 -0.84 0.75
N ILE A 299 -31.24 -1.32 -0.47
CA ILE A 299 -32.61 -1.34 -1.03
C ILE A 299 -33.50 -2.26 -0.19
N PHE A 300 -33.03 -3.45 0.17
CA PHE A 300 -33.78 -4.39 0.98
C PHE A 300 -34.13 -3.83 2.37
N ALA A 301 -33.15 -3.24 3.06
CA ALA A 301 -33.35 -2.60 4.35
C ALA A 301 -34.30 -1.39 4.26
N THR A 302 -34.21 -0.60 3.18
CA THR A 302 -35.10 0.54 2.94
C THR A 302 -36.54 0.08 2.73
N LEU A 303 -36.77 -0.98 1.93
CA LEU A 303 -38.09 -1.53 1.71
C LEU A 303 -38.69 -2.14 2.98
N LEU A 304 -37.88 -2.86 3.77
CA LEU A 304 -38.30 -3.36 5.07
C LEU A 304 -38.67 -2.22 6.03
N TRP A 305 -37.87 -1.15 6.07
CA TRP A 305 -38.13 0.00 6.92
C TRP A 305 -39.43 0.73 6.53
N ILE A 306 -39.67 0.96 5.23
CA ILE A 306 -40.92 1.54 4.74
C ILE A 306 -42.11 0.64 5.09
N GLY A 307 -41.98 -0.68 4.88
CA GLY A 307 -43.02 -1.65 5.22
C GLY A 307 -43.33 -1.70 6.71
N TRP A 308 -42.29 -1.63 7.56
CA TRP A 308 -42.42 -1.57 9.02
C TRP A 308 -43.16 -0.33 9.48
N ILE A 309 -42.81 0.85 8.96
CA ILE A 309 -43.51 2.10 9.29
C ILE A 309 -44.95 2.08 8.80
N ALA A 310 -45.18 1.59 7.58
CA ALA A 310 -46.52 1.46 7.03
C ALA A 310 -47.38 0.55 7.92
N TRP A 311 -46.88 -0.62 8.30
CA TRP A 311 -47.57 -1.52 9.23
C TRP A 311 -47.84 -0.88 10.60
N ALA A 312 -46.87 -0.14 11.16
CA ALA A 312 -47.01 0.49 12.46
C ALA A 312 -48.04 1.63 12.49
N LEU A 313 -48.14 2.42 11.42
CA LEU A 313 -48.92 3.66 11.37
C LEU A 313 -50.27 3.56 10.66
N ILE A 314 -50.46 2.63 9.72
CA ILE A 314 -51.72 2.49 8.98
C ILE A 314 -52.80 1.96 9.92
N PRO A 315 -54.03 2.52 9.98
CA PRO A 315 -55.13 2.02 10.82
C PRO A 315 -55.62 0.61 10.44
N ASP A 316 -56.21 -0.11 11.40
CA ASP A 316 -56.68 -1.49 11.23
C ASP A 316 -57.76 -1.62 10.14
N GLU A 317 -58.63 -0.61 9.98
CA GLU A 317 -59.73 -0.62 9.01
C GLU A 317 -59.20 -0.67 7.57
N VAL A 318 -58.10 0.06 7.32
CA VAL A 318 -57.45 0.12 6.02
C VAL A 318 -56.78 -1.22 5.70
N LEU A 319 -56.07 -1.82 6.66
CA LEU A 319 -55.43 -3.12 6.49
C LEU A 319 -56.45 -4.23 6.18
N GLN A 320 -57.59 -4.23 6.89
CA GLN A 320 -58.67 -5.19 6.66
C GLN A 320 -59.33 -4.99 5.29
N SER A 321 -59.50 -3.73 4.84
CA SER A 321 -60.03 -3.43 3.50
C SER A 321 -59.14 -3.93 2.36
N ILE A 322 -57.82 -3.99 2.60
CA ILE A 322 -56.82 -4.51 1.65
C ILE A 322 -56.79 -6.06 1.68
N GLY A 323 -57.53 -6.67 2.61
CA GLY A 323 -57.63 -8.13 2.75
C GLY A 323 -56.58 -8.74 3.68
N VAL A 324 -55.85 -7.92 4.45
CA VAL A 324 -54.89 -8.41 5.45
C VAL A 324 -55.64 -8.72 6.74
N ALA A 325 -56.05 -9.98 6.89
CA ALA A 325 -56.87 -10.42 8.04
C ALA A 325 -56.06 -10.73 9.31
N TRP A 326 -54.74 -10.90 9.20
CA TRP A 326 -53.87 -11.22 10.34
C TRP A 326 -52.51 -10.54 10.22
N TYR A 327 -52.05 -9.95 11.32
CA TYR A 327 -50.73 -9.38 11.50
C TYR A 327 -50.32 -9.47 12.99
N PRO A 328 -49.01 -9.41 13.32
CA PRO A 328 -48.54 -9.39 14.70
C PRO A 328 -49.13 -8.22 15.50
N ASN A 329 -49.14 -8.33 16.83
CA ASN A 329 -49.56 -7.21 17.69
C ASN A 329 -48.71 -5.96 17.43
N ARG A 330 -49.34 -4.79 17.30
CA ARG A 330 -48.67 -3.49 17.08
C ARG A 330 -47.71 -3.12 18.21
N ASP A 331 -47.85 -3.69 19.40
CA ASP A 331 -46.91 -3.43 20.51
C ASP A 331 -45.46 -3.79 20.14
N TRP A 332 -45.26 -4.74 19.22
CA TRP A 332 -43.95 -5.09 18.69
C TRP A 332 -43.26 -3.92 17.96
N ALA A 333 -44.01 -2.92 17.50
CA ALA A 333 -43.47 -1.73 16.85
C ALA A 333 -42.50 -0.94 17.74
N PHE A 334 -42.78 -0.87 19.05
CA PHE A 334 -41.93 -0.19 20.02
C PHE A 334 -41.08 -1.15 20.85
N LEU A 335 -41.56 -2.39 21.09
CA LEU A 335 -40.79 -3.38 21.84
C LEU A 335 -39.50 -3.78 21.12
N LEU A 336 -39.53 -4.00 19.79
CA LEU A 336 -38.32 -4.39 19.07
C LEU A 336 -37.20 -3.34 19.15
N PRO A 337 -37.45 -2.03 18.88
CA PRO A 337 -36.43 -0.99 19.09
C PRO A 337 -35.99 -0.83 20.54
N ALA A 338 -36.90 -0.99 21.51
CA ALA A 338 -36.54 -0.87 22.93
C ALA A 338 -35.59 -2.00 23.36
N TRP A 339 -35.90 -3.25 22.99
CA TRP A 339 -35.06 -4.41 23.31
C TRP A 339 -33.75 -4.42 22.52
N SER A 340 -33.70 -3.90 21.29
CA SER A 340 -32.45 -3.79 20.54
C SER A 340 -31.47 -2.81 21.19
N LEU A 341 -31.96 -1.71 21.77
CA LEU A 341 -31.13 -0.78 22.54
C LEU A 341 -30.49 -1.47 23.76
N PHE A 342 -31.27 -2.26 24.51
CA PHE A 342 -30.73 -3.04 25.63
C PHE A 342 -29.73 -4.10 25.16
N ALA A 343 -29.96 -4.74 24.01
CA ALA A 343 -29.03 -5.71 23.43
C ALA A 343 -27.68 -5.06 23.07
N VAL A 344 -27.69 -3.87 22.46
CA VAL A 344 -26.47 -3.11 22.15
C VAL A 344 -25.69 -2.77 23.42
N LEU A 345 -26.37 -2.27 24.45
CA LEU A 345 -25.73 -1.98 25.74
C LEU A 345 -25.12 -3.25 26.38
N ALA A 346 -25.80 -4.39 26.27
CA ALA A 346 -25.29 -5.66 26.76
C ALA A 346 -24.03 -6.10 25.99
N VAL A 347 -23.98 -5.92 24.67
CA VAL A 347 -22.79 -6.21 23.85
C VAL A 347 -21.60 -5.38 24.32
N TYR A 348 -21.78 -4.08 24.56
CA TYR A 348 -20.70 -3.24 25.09
C TYR A 348 -20.22 -3.69 26.48
N ALA A 349 -21.15 -4.03 27.38
CA ALA A 349 -20.79 -4.53 28.71
C ALA A 349 -19.96 -5.83 28.63
N VAL A 350 -20.36 -6.76 27.75
CA VAL A 350 -19.62 -8.01 27.51
C VAL A 350 -18.26 -7.73 26.88
N PHE A 351 -18.18 -6.84 25.89
CA PHE A 351 -16.93 -6.46 25.24
C PHE A 351 -15.93 -5.84 26.23
N ILE A 352 -16.38 -4.92 27.08
CA ILE A 352 -15.54 -4.34 28.14
C ILE A 352 -15.07 -5.44 29.10
N GLY A 353 -15.95 -6.34 29.52
CA GLY A 353 -15.59 -7.47 30.38
C GLY A 353 -14.55 -8.40 29.76
N LEU A 354 -14.68 -8.71 28.46
CA LEU A 354 -13.72 -9.54 27.74
C LEU A 354 -12.36 -8.85 27.57
N ASN A 355 -12.34 -7.56 27.25
CA ASN A 355 -11.09 -6.81 27.16
C ASN A 355 -10.41 -6.68 28.52
N ALA A 356 -11.17 -6.40 29.59
CA ALA A 356 -10.63 -6.35 30.95
C ALA A 356 -10.04 -7.70 31.37
N ARG A 357 -10.69 -8.81 31.00
CA ARG A 357 -10.16 -10.16 31.25
C ARG A 357 -8.87 -10.46 30.47
N ASN A 358 -8.76 -9.94 29.24
CA ASN A 358 -7.63 -10.21 28.35
C ASN A 358 -6.48 -9.20 28.52
N THR A 359 -6.65 -8.18 29.36
CA THR A 359 -5.61 -7.20 29.65
C THR A 359 -4.71 -7.75 30.76
N PRO A 360 -3.38 -7.89 30.53
CA PRO A 360 -2.44 -8.34 31.56
C PRO A 360 -2.35 -7.36 32.73
N GLU A 361 -1.93 -7.83 33.91
CA GLU A 361 -1.75 -6.98 35.09
C GLU A 361 -0.68 -5.90 34.84
N LEU A 362 -0.83 -4.71 35.44
CA LEU A 362 0.01 -3.53 35.11
C LEU A 362 1.50 -3.73 35.44
N ASP A 363 1.83 -4.64 36.34
CA ASP A 363 3.18 -4.99 36.77
C ASP A 363 3.83 -6.08 35.90
N GLU A 364 3.09 -6.67 34.95
CA GLU A 364 3.67 -7.65 34.05
C GLU A 364 4.60 -7.00 33.01
N ILE A 365 5.77 -7.61 32.84
CA ILE A 365 6.82 -7.16 31.92
C ILE A 365 6.36 -7.18 30.45
N VAL A 366 5.32 -7.94 30.12
CA VAL A 366 4.70 -7.98 28.77
C VAL A 366 4.09 -6.63 28.37
N ASN A 367 3.79 -5.74 29.34
CA ASN A 367 3.33 -4.38 29.05
C ASN A 367 4.43 -3.47 28.49
N VAL A 368 5.70 -3.83 28.72
CA VAL A 368 6.87 -3.04 28.31
C VAL A 368 7.68 -3.74 27.22
N THR A 369 7.54 -5.07 27.09
CA THR A 369 8.36 -5.89 26.20
C THR A 369 7.51 -6.57 25.13
N ASP A 370 8.02 -6.64 23.91
CA ASP A 370 7.37 -7.33 22.79
C ASP A 370 8.13 -8.60 22.37
N ARG A 371 7.55 -9.36 21.43
CA ARG A 371 8.14 -10.61 20.91
C ARG A 371 9.44 -10.42 20.11
N ALA A 372 9.77 -9.20 19.71
CA ALA A 372 10.98 -8.88 18.97
C ALA A 372 12.12 -8.40 19.88
N GLN A 373 11.83 -8.15 21.17
CA GLN A 373 12.83 -7.73 22.13
C GLN A 373 13.74 -8.89 22.54
N ASN A 374 15.04 -8.73 22.32
CA ASN A 374 16.06 -9.63 22.86
C ASN A 374 16.19 -9.38 24.38
N VAL A 375 15.46 -10.16 25.17
CA VAL A 375 15.62 -10.14 26.63
C VAL A 375 16.95 -10.81 26.96
N LEU A 376 17.92 -10.02 27.44
CA LEU A 376 19.11 -10.55 28.10
C LEU A 376 18.68 -11.05 29.48
N GLU A 377 18.51 -12.37 29.62
CA GLU A 377 18.34 -13.00 30.92
C GLU A 377 19.65 -12.90 31.70
N VAL A 378 19.80 -11.83 32.49
CA VAL A 378 20.90 -11.73 33.44
C VAL A 378 20.50 -12.51 34.69
N GLY A 379 21.12 -13.66 34.90
CA GLY A 379 20.97 -14.40 36.16
C GLY A 379 21.50 -13.55 37.31
N TRP A 380 20.68 -13.32 38.33
CA TRP A 380 21.05 -12.53 39.52
C TRP A 380 22.29 -13.08 40.25
N ALA A 381 22.62 -14.37 40.06
CA ALA A 381 23.81 -15.01 40.60
C ALA A 381 25.08 -14.80 39.76
N GLU A 382 24.94 -14.41 38.49
CA GLU A 382 26.06 -14.13 37.56
C GLU A 382 26.43 -12.65 37.51
N GLU A 383 25.60 -11.77 38.07
CA GLU A 383 25.87 -10.34 38.17
C GLU A 383 26.86 -10.06 39.31
N LYS A 384 28.17 -10.28 39.07
CA LYS A 384 29.21 -9.69 39.93
C LYS A 384 29.27 -8.19 39.70
N HIS A 385 29.30 -7.42 40.79
CA HIS A 385 29.45 -5.97 40.74
C HIS A 385 30.67 -5.61 39.86
N LEU A 386 30.58 -4.59 39.00
CA LEU A 386 31.70 -4.21 38.12
C LEU A 386 32.99 -3.94 38.94
N PHE A 387 32.84 -3.35 40.14
CA PHE A 387 33.90 -3.11 41.13
C PHE A 387 34.46 -4.37 41.80
N GLU A 388 33.70 -5.48 41.78
CA GLU A 388 34.13 -6.78 42.28
C GLU A 388 34.80 -7.62 41.17
N ASP A 389 34.41 -7.42 39.91
CA ASP A 389 35.01 -8.06 38.75
C ASP A 389 36.22 -7.27 38.22
N ARG A 390 37.37 -7.48 38.87
CA ARG A 390 38.65 -6.83 38.52
C ARG A 390 39.08 -7.04 37.06
N ALA A 391 38.64 -8.12 36.42
CA ALA A 391 38.97 -8.39 35.02
C ALA A 391 38.18 -7.45 34.10
N ARG A 392 36.87 -7.31 34.29
CA ARG A 392 36.03 -6.36 33.55
C ARG A 392 36.42 -4.90 33.82
N LEU A 393 36.75 -4.57 35.07
CA LEU A 393 37.16 -3.23 35.45
C LEU A 393 38.43 -2.78 34.71
N GLY A 394 39.38 -3.69 34.49
CA GLY A 394 40.62 -3.40 33.77
C GLY A 394 40.42 -3.02 32.30
N TYR A 395 39.37 -3.53 31.66
CA TYR A 395 39.01 -3.16 30.28
C TYR A 395 38.06 -1.95 30.21
N SER A 396 37.20 -1.77 31.22
CA SER A 396 36.18 -0.71 31.27
C SER A 396 36.72 0.66 31.68
N LEU A 397 37.92 0.74 32.27
CA LEU A 397 38.52 1.99 32.75
C LEU A 397 38.90 2.99 31.65
N HIS A 398 38.76 2.63 30.37
CA HIS A 398 39.13 3.52 29.28
C HIS A 398 38.05 4.53 28.86
N ASP A 399 36.79 4.37 29.28
CA ASP A 399 35.75 5.38 29.05
C ASP A 399 34.73 5.37 30.22
N ILE A 400 34.92 6.26 31.19
CA ILE A 400 34.05 6.44 32.37
C ILE A 400 32.61 6.90 31.99
N TYR A 401 32.35 7.19 30.72
CA TYR A 401 31.10 7.79 30.25
C TYR A 401 30.02 6.79 29.79
N ASP A 402 30.33 5.50 29.65
CA ASP A 402 29.36 4.49 29.18
C ASP A 402 28.96 3.51 30.30
N LEU A 403 28.42 4.04 31.40
CA LEU A 403 27.72 3.20 32.37
C LEU A 403 26.26 3.04 31.92
N PRO A 404 25.71 1.80 31.86
CA PRO A 404 24.32 1.60 31.46
C PRO A 404 23.36 2.37 32.39
N PRO A 405 22.28 2.97 31.88
CA PRO A 405 21.36 3.80 32.66
C PRO A 405 20.73 3.11 33.88
N THR A 406 20.60 1.78 33.82
CA THR A 406 20.16 0.94 34.93
C THR A 406 21.11 1.00 36.13
N TYR A 407 22.42 1.08 35.90
CA TYR A 407 23.43 1.20 36.96
C TYR A 407 23.38 2.57 37.64
N VAL A 408 23.22 3.65 36.86
CA VAL A 408 23.09 5.01 37.40
C VAL A 408 21.82 5.12 38.26
N SER A 409 20.68 4.59 37.77
CA SER A 409 19.42 4.62 38.54
C SER A 409 19.51 3.82 39.84
N ARG A 410 20.17 2.66 39.84
CA ARG A 410 20.33 1.83 41.04
C ARG A 410 21.15 2.54 42.12
N GLN A 411 22.23 3.22 41.73
CA GLN A 411 23.12 3.89 42.67
C GLN A 411 22.54 5.21 43.21
N VAL A 412 21.70 5.89 42.44
CA VAL A 412 21.05 7.14 42.86
C VAL A 412 19.79 6.90 43.70
N HIS A 413 19.14 5.74 43.55
CA HIS A 413 17.82 5.50 44.15
C HIS A 413 17.72 4.31 45.11
N LEU A 414 18.78 3.52 45.31
CA LEU A 414 18.79 2.38 46.24
C LEU A 414 19.94 2.43 47.26
N GLU A 415 20.21 3.62 47.83
CA GLU A 415 20.84 3.72 49.16
C GLU A 415 19.84 3.47 50.29
#